data_AF-A0A933JVI6-F1
#
_entry.id   AF-A0A933JVI6-F1
#
_cell.length_a   1.000
_cell.length_b   1.000
_cell.length_c   1.000
_cell.angle_alpha   90.00
_cell.angle_beta   90.00
_cell.angle_gamma   90.00
#
_symmetry.space_group_name_H-M   'P 1'
#
loop_
_entity.id
_entity.type
_entity.pdbx_description
1 polymer ?
#
loop_
_entity_poly.entity_id
_entity_poly.type
_entity_poly.pdbx_seq_one_letter_code
_entity_poly.pdbx_strand_id
1 'polypeptide(L)'
;MRFGAFRKLSTSDDRHSAGPRQARSNHGFSSTGSTRDGLWAGALVALAACGTADPVADPCAEPPTFAQDIRPGVVERTCISCHTETKQGIVRQGATTGLDYDRYELITDLPGFADSITSGRMPPPTLDPANPTSDVERAQVALWRKCGFKP
;
A
#
# COMPACT_ATOMS: atom_id res chain seq x y z
N MET A 1 5.69 49.50 18.43
CA MET A 1 4.82 49.32 19.61
C MET A 1 4.35 47.87 19.66
N ARG A 2 4.54 47.23 20.83
CA ARG A 2 4.03 45.92 21.31
C ARG A 2 4.37 44.64 20.55
N PHE A 3 5.49 44.04 20.98
CA PHE A 3 5.78 42.62 20.90
C PHE A 3 4.86 41.84 21.86
N GLY A 4 4.14 40.85 21.34
CA GLY A 4 3.31 39.92 22.12
C GLY A 4 4.12 38.68 22.51
N ALA A 5 4.27 38.47 23.81
CA ALA A 5 5.04 37.42 24.45
C ALA A 5 4.18 36.20 24.83
N PHE A 6 4.81 35.01 24.78
CA PHE A 6 4.59 33.81 25.61
C PHE A 6 3.22 33.10 25.60
N ARG A 7 3.25 31.79 25.32
CA ARG A 7 3.19 30.73 26.36
C ARG A 7 3.51 29.35 25.78
N LYS A 8 4.61 28.76 26.26
CA LYS A 8 4.83 27.30 26.26
C LYS A 8 3.92 26.71 27.33
N LEU A 9 3.07 25.76 26.95
CA LEU A 9 2.45 24.82 27.90
C LEU A 9 3.01 23.43 27.59
N SER A 10 3.88 23.02 28.50
CA SER A 10 4.36 21.66 28.69
C SER A 10 3.36 20.96 29.59
N THR A 11 2.83 19.82 29.16
CA THR A 11 2.27 18.80 30.05
C THR A 11 2.76 17.45 29.55
N SER A 12 3.79 16.96 30.24
CA SER A 12 4.16 15.57 30.33
C SER A 12 2.99 14.78 30.91
N ASP A 13 2.58 13.70 30.25
CA ASP A 13 1.74 12.67 30.87
C ASP A 13 2.35 11.31 30.53
N ASP A 14 3.18 10.85 31.48
CA ASP A 14 3.65 9.50 31.62
C ASP A 14 2.48 8.56 31.97
N ARG A 15 2.13 7.63 31.08
CA ARG A 15 1.40 6.41 31.46
C ARG A 15 2.01 5.16 30.84
N HIS A 16 2.95 4.63 31.59
CA HIS A 16 3.03 3.24 32.02
C HIS A 16 1.95 2.26 31.51
N SER A 17 2.47 1.15 30.96
CA SER A 17 2.15 -0.25 31.34
C SER A 17 1.23 -1.11 30.47
N ALA A 18 1.65 -2.39 30.41
CA ALA A 18 1.08 -3.59 29.79
C ALA A 18 1.19 -3.61 28.25
N GLY A 19 2.04 -4.38 27.60
CA GLY A 19 2.47 -5.77 27.85
C GLY A 19 2.15 -6.57 26.57
N PRO A 20 3.08 -7.36 25.99
CA PRO A 20 2.86 -8.02 24.71
C PRO A 20 2.01 -9.29 24.89
N ARG A 21 0.81 -9.33 24.31
CA ARG A 21 0.10 -10.59 24.06
C ARG A 21 0.45 -11.09 22.66
N GLN A 22 1.48 -11.93 22.61
CA GLN A 22 1.72 -12.83 21.48
C GLN A 22 0.54 -13.81 21.40
N ALA A 23 -0.44 -13.51 20.54
CA ALA A 23 -1.41 -14.51 20.11
C ALA A 23 -0.71 -15.41 19.08
N ARG A 24 -0.15 -16.51 19.58
CA ARG A 24 0.20 -17.68 18.79
C ARG A 24 -1.09 -18.21 18.17
N SER A 25 -1.21 -18.08 16.85
CA SER A 25 -2.24 -18.81 16.10
C SER A 25 -1.57 -19.93 15.32
N ASN A 26 -2.11 -21.11 15.57
CA ASN A 26 -1.53 -22.41 15.33
C ASN A 26 -1.33 -22.73 13.85
N HIS A 27 -0.22 -23.41 13.62
CA HIS A 27 0.04 -24.29 12.48
C HIS A 27 -1.16 -25.22 12.23
N GLY A 28 -1.77 -25.10 11.05
CA GLY A 28 -2.71 -26.06 10.48
C GLY A 28 -2.17 -26.59 9.17
N PHE A 29 -1.01 -27.25 9.21
CA PHE A 29 -0.45 -27.96 8.06
C PHE A 29 -1.14 -29.32 7.97
N SER A 30 -2.18 -29.41 7.15
CA SER A 30 -2.83 -30.69 6.82
C SER A 30 -1.90 -31.50 5.90
N SER A 31 -1.00 -32.26 6.52
CA SER A 31 -0.31 -33.38 5.89
C SER A 31 -1.28 -34.56 5.77
N THR A 32 -1.98 -34.69 4.64
CA THR A 32 -2.48 -36.00 4.22
C THR A 32 -1.36 -36.73 3.50
N GLY A 33 -0.63 -37.53 4.29
CA GLY A 33 0.19 -38.61 3.75
C GLY A 33 -0.70 -39.66 3.07
N SER A 34 -0.25 -40.13 1.91
CA SER A 34 -0.66 -41.44 1.39
C SER A 34 0.55 -42.10 0.77
N THR A 35 1.08 -43.05 1.53
CA THR A 35 2.12 -44.02 1.21
C THR A 35 1.77 -44.83 -0.02
N ARG A 36 2.66 -44.82 -1.02
CA ARG A 36 2.86 -45.99 -1.88
C ARG A 36 4.34 -46.23 -2.08
N ASP A 37 4.81 -47.21 -1.31
CA ASP A 37 6.02 -47.97 -1.55
C ASP A 37 6.04 -48.49 -2.98
N GLY A 38 7.09 -48.10 -3.70
CA GLY A 38 7.38 -48.54 -5.06
C GLY A 38 8.89 -48.48 -5.26
N LEU A 39 9.58 -49.49 -4.74
CA LEU A 39 10.98 -49.79 -5.04
C LEU A 39 11.12 -50.07 -6.54
N TRP A 40 11.47 -49.03 -7.30
CA TRP A 40 12.02 -49.17 -8.64
C TRP A 40 13.48 -48.76 -8.62
N ALA A 41 14.35 -49.77 -8.56
CA ALA A 41 15.73 -49.66 -9.00
C ALA A 41 15.72 -49.42 -10.51
N GLY A 42 16.22 -48.27 -10.96
CA GLY A 42 16.34 -48.02 -12.39
C GLY A 42 16.74 -46.60 -12.73
N ALA A 43 17.91 -46.50 -13.35
CA ALA A 43 18.40 -45.38 -14.16
C ALA A 43 18.85 -44.10 -13.41
N LEU A 44 20.17 -44.02 -13.27
CA LEU A 44 20.96 -42.80 -13.44
C LEU A 44 20.46 -42.03 -14.69
N VAL A 45 19.50 -41.13 -14.50
CA VAL A 45 19.16 -40.12 -15.50
C VAL A 45 20.08 -38.94 -15.26
N ALA A 46 20.90 -38.69 -16.28
CA ALA A 46 21.89 -37.64 -16.34
C ALA A 46 21.33 -36.27 -15.95
N LEU A 47 22.10 -35.54 -15.15
CA LEU A 47 21.96 -34.10 -14.94
C LEU A 47 22.13 -33.36 -16.28
N ALA A 48 21.03 -33.20 -17.01
CA ALA A 48 20.91 -32.29 -18.14
C ALA A 48 19.71 -31.34 -17.95
N ALA A 49 19.36 -31.03 -16.69
CA ALA A 49 18.51 -29.90 -16.36
C ALA A 49 19.33 -28.59 -16.47
N CYS A 50 19.84 -28.31 -17.67
CA CYS A 50 20.23 -26.97 -18.04
C CYS A 50 18.92 -26.19 -18.22
N GLY A 51 18.40 -25.69 -17.10
CA GLY A 51 17.18 -24.89 -17.07
C GLY A 51 17.40 -23.70 -17.99
N THR A 52 16.68 -23.68 -19.11
CA THR A 52 16.42 -22.44 -19.83
C THR A 52 15.73 -21.54 -18.82
N ALA A 53 16.47 -20.59 -18.25
CA ALA A 53 15.88 -19.56 -17.42
C ALA A 53 14.81 -18.90 -18.28
N ASP A 54 13.53 -19.10 -17.92
CA ASP A 54 12.44 -18.41 -18.58
C ASP A 54 12.77 -16.92 -18.55
N PRO A 55 12.65 -16.20 -19.69
CA PRO A 55 12.91 -14.79 -19.71
C PRO A 55 12.03 -14.13 -18.64
N VAL A 56 12.68 -13.42 -17.71
CA VAL A 56 11.96 -12.66 -16.69
C VAL A 56 11.13 -11.62 -17.45
N ALA A 57 9.81 -11.80 -17.43
CA ALA A 57 8.90 -10.87 -18.08
C ALA A 57 9.12 -9.46 -17.51
N ASP A 58 9.22 -8.46 -18.38
CA ASP A 58 9.29 -7.07 -17.95
C ASP A 58 7.95 -6.70 -17.29
N PRO A 59 7.93 -6.38 -15.98
CA PRO A 59 6.70 -6.00 -15.29
C PRO A 59 6.10 -4.68 -15.81
N CYS A 60 6.81 -3.94 -16.67
CA CYS A 60 6.35 -2.73 -17.31
C CYS A 60 6.00 -2.91 -18.81
N ALA A 61 5.93 -4.15 -19.31
CA ALA A 61 5.43 -4.42 -20.66
C ALA A 61 3.95 -4.00 -20.80
N GLU A 62 3.15 -4.28 -19.78
CA GLU A 62 1.75 -3.86 -19.64
C GLU A 62 1.57 -3.17 -18.27
N PRO A 63 2.00 -1.90 -18.16
CA PRO A 63 2.00 -1.23 -16.88
C PRO A 63 0.58 -0.81 -16.48
N PRO A 64 0.27 -0.74 -15.17
CA PRO A 64 -0.98 -0.15 -14.71
C PRO A 64 -1.12 1.29 -15.21
N THR A 65 -2.35 1.75 -15.43
CA THR A 65 -2.69 3.13 -15.83
C THR A 65 -3.46 3.84 -14.73
N PHE A 66 -3.36 5.16 -14.64
CA PHE A 66 -4.12 5.89 -13.64
C PHE A 66 -5.62 5.73 -13.87
N ALA A 67 -6.09 5.89 -15.11
CA ALA A 67 -7.50 5.80 -15.45
C ALA A 67 -8.14 4.43 -15.15
N GLN A 68 -7.46 3.32 -15.46
CA GLN A 68 -8.06 1.98 -15.36
C GLN A 68 -7.76 1.30 -14.02
N ASP A 69 -6.56 1.50 -13.48
CA ASP A 69 -6.04 0.69 -12.38
C ASP A 69 -6.02 1.45 -11.05
N ILE A 70 -5.49 2.67 -11.06
CA ILE A 70 -5.25 3.43 -9.82
C ILE A 70 -6.50 4.17 -9.38
N ARG A 71 -7.20 4.82 -10.31
CA ARG A 71 -8.31 5.69 -9.99
C ARG A 71 -9.50 4.93 -9.39
N PRO A 72 -10.06 3.89 -10.04
CA PRO A 72 -11.25 3.22 -9.51
C PRO A 72 -10.97 2.47 -8.22
N GLY A 73 -9.80 1.83 -8.11
CA GLY A 73 -9.44 1.02 -6.95
C GLY A 73 -9.03 1.85 -5.74
N VAL A 74 -8.11 2.80 -5.93
CA VAL A 74 -7.47 3.52 -4.83
C VAL A 74 -8.09 4.90 -4.65
N VAL A 75 -8.10 5.72 -5.69
CA VAL A 75 -8.45 7.14 -5.59
C VAL A 75 -9.91 7.35 -5.23
N GLU A 76 -10.82 6.73 -5.97
CA GLU A 76 -12.27 6.91 -5.77
C GLU A 76 -12.73 6.36 -4.43
N ARG A 77 -12.07 5.30 -3.95
CA ARG A 77 -12.40 4.66 -2.69
C ARG A 77 -11.81 5.40 -1.48
N THR A 78 -10.57 5.86 -1.55
CA THR A 78 -9.82 6.31 -0.36
C THR A 78 -9.41 7.77 -0.37
N CYS A 79 -9.31 8.42 -1.52
CA CYS A 79 -8.67 9.73 -1.64
C CYS A 79 -9.69 10.86 -1.83
N ILE A 80 -10.65 10.70 -2.75
CA ILE A 80 -11.60 11.77 -3.12
C ILE A 80 -12.60 12.12 -2.00
N SER A 81 -12.67 11.31 -0.94
CA SER A 81 -13.44 11.65 0.26
C SER A 81 -12.93 12.94 0.92
N CYS A 82 -11.65 13.27 0.77
CA CYS A 82 -11.03 14.46 1.36
C CYS A 82 -10.35 15.36 0.31
N HIS A 83 -9.80 14.76 -0.76
CA HIS A 83 -8.99 15.42 -1.79
C HIS A 83 -9.74 15.56 -3.12
N THR A 84 -10.86 16.28 -3.10
CA THR A 84 -11.60 16.62 -4.32
C THR A 84 -11.67 18.14 -4.50
N GLU A 85 -11.54 18.61 -5.74
CA GLU A 85 -11.62 20.03 -6.12
C GLU A 85 -12.94 20.69 -5.67
N THR A 86 -13.99 19.88 -5.49
CA THR A 86 -15.32 20.32 -5.07
C THR A 86 -15.46 20.55 -3.56
N LYS A 87 -14.51 20.07 -2.74
CA LYS A 87 -14.57 20.20 -1.27
C LYS A 87 -13.66 21.32 -0.77
N GLN A 88 -14.17 22.08 0.19
CA GLN A 88 -13.46 23.21 0.81
C GLN A 88 -13.66 23.25 2.32
N GLY A 89 -12.74 23.85 3.06
CA GLY A 89 -12.87 24.03 4.51
C GLY A 89 -12.98 22.71 5.28
N ILE A 90 -13.87 22.65 6.28
CA ILE A 90 -13.94 21.53 7.23
C ILE A 90 -14.30 20.18 6.57
N VAL A 91 -15.00 20.20 5.43
CA VAL A 91 -15.39 18.95 4.73
C VAL A 91 -14.20 18.22 4.10
N ARG A 92 -13.04 18.87 3.98
CA ARG A 92 -11.78 18.24 3.55
C ARG A 92 -11.11 17.42 4.66
N GLN A 93 -11.64 17.43 5.88
CA GLN A 93 -11.09 16.69 7.03
C GLN A 93 -9.61 16.97 7.28
N GLY A 94 -9.20 18.23 7.12
CA GLY A 94 -7.81 18.66 7.26
C GLY A 94 -6.93 18.45 6.01
N ALA A 95 -7.45 17.86 4.92
CA ALA A 95 -6.72 17.79 3.67
C ALA A 95 -6.45 19.19 3.10
N THR A 96 -5.20 19.41 2.66
CA THR A 96 -4.73 20.68 2.11
C THR A 96 -5.58 21.12 0.91
N THR A 97 -6.01 22.38 0.88
CA THR A 97 -6.70 22.98 -0.25
C THR A 97 -5.80 23.00 -1.50
N GLY A 98 -6.35 22.63 -2.66
CA GLY A 98 -5.61 22.57 -3.93
C GLY A 98 -4.78 21.30 -4.13
N LEU A 99 -4.78 20.38 -3.15
CA LEU A 99 -4.25 19.03 -3.30
C LEU A 99 -5.42 18.10 -3.61
N ASP A 100 -5.76 18.01 -4.90
CA ASP A 100 -6.96 17.30 -5.39
C ASP A 100 -6.57 16.14 -6.30
N TYR A 101 -7.29 15.03 -6.20
CA TYR A 101 -6.95 13.77 -6.86
C TYR A 101 -8.06 13.26 -7.79
N ASP A 102 -9.07 14.08 -8.11
CA ASP A 102 -10.19 13.69 -8.98
C ASP A 102 -9.76 13.29 -10.40
N ARG A 103 -8.63 13.85 -10.86
CA ARG A 103 -8.13 13.74 -12.23
C ARG A 103 -6.60 13.66 -12.21
N TYR A 104 -6.04 12.94 -13.18
CA TYR A 104 -4.59 12.74 -13.28
C TYR A 104 -3.84 14.07 -13.39
N GLU A 105 -4.38 15.01 -14.14
CA GLU A 105 -3.78 16.32 -14.42
C GLU A 105 -3.72 17.23 -13.18
N LEU A 106 -4.50 16.93 -12.13
CA LEU A 106 -4.50 17.67 -10.87
C LEU A 106 -3.42 17.17 -9.90
N ILE A 107 -2.83 15.99 -10.17
CA ILE A 107 -1.79 15.41 -9.31
C ILE A 107 -0.45 16.08 -9.63
N THR A 108 -0.18 17.19 -8.95
CA THR A 108 1.03 18.00 -9.16
C THR A 108 2.32 17.32 -8.68
N ASP A 109 2.23 16.33 -7.78
CA ASP A 109 3.35 15.54 -7.26
C ASP A 109 3.01 14.04 -7.25
N LEU A 110 3.21 13.39 -8.40
CA LEU A 110 2.98 11.95 -8.58
C LEU A 110 3.85 11.08 -7.64
N PRO A 111 5.16 11.36 -7.46
CA PRO A 111 5.98 10.66 -6.46
C PRO A 111 5.42 10.78 -5.04
N GLY A 112 5.08 11.98 -4.58
CA GLY A 112 4.55 12.20 -3.23
C GLY A 112 3.20 11.52 -2.99
N PHE A 113 2.33 11.52 -4.02
CA PHE A 113 1.08 10.77 -4.02
C PHE A 113 1.33 9.26 -3.84
N ALA A 114 2.17 8.66 -4.68
CA ALA A 114 2.47 7.23 -4.62
C ALA A 114 3.19 6.85 -3.31
N ASP A 115 4.11 7.68 -2.83
CA ASP A 115 4.82 7.47 -1.56
C ASP A 115 3.87 7.44 -0.38
N SER A 116 2.86 8.30 -0.36
CA SER A 116 1.91 8.38 0.76
C SER A 116 1.04 7.13 0.86
N ILE A 117 0.69 6.52 -0.28
CA ILE A 117 -0.07 5.27 -0.34
C ILE A 117 0.82 4.07 -0.01
N THR A 118 1.95 3.95 -0.70
CA THR A 118 2.84 2.77 -0.58
C THR A 118 3.49 2.65 0.79
N SER A 119 3.71 3.78 1.49
CA SER A 119 4.19 3.77 2.88
C SER A 119 3.10 3.48 3.92
N GLY A 120 1.82 3.44 3.52
CA GLY A 120 0.69 3.29 4.44
C GLY A 120 0.41 4.52 5.31
N ARG A 121 1.02 5.68 5.01
CA ARG A 121 0.71 6.95 5.71
C ARG A 121 -0.70 7.45 5.41
N MET A 122 -1.20 7.16 4.20
CA MET A 122 -2.53 7.53 3.77
C MET A 122 -3.34 6.27 3.39
N PRO A 123 -4.64 6.25 3.70
CA PRO A 123 -5.36 7.22 4.54
C PRO A 123 -4.92 7.18 6.02
N PRO A 124 -5.11 8.28 6.79
CA PRO A 124 -4.68 8.30 8.18
C PRO A 124 -5.50 7.30 9.00
N PRO A 125 -4.88 6.59 9.96
CA PRO A 125 -5.55 5.55 10.75
C PRO A 125 -6.63 6.10 11.69
N THR A 126 -6.67 7.42 11.87
CA THR A 126 -7.66 8.13 12.70
C THR A 126 -8.95 8.46 11.97
N LEU A 127 -9.10 8.09 10.69
CA LEU A 127 -10.38 8.23 9.99
C LEU A 127 -11.45 7.34 10.64
N ASP A 128 -12.66 7.88 10.75
CA ASP A 128 -13.84 7.17 11.24
C ASP A 128 -15.00 7.32 10.23
N PRO A 129 -15.41 6.23 9.54
CA PRO A 129 -14.87 4.88 9.65
C PRO A 129 -13.46 4.76 9.06
N ALA A 130 -12.67 3.83 9.59
CA ALA A 130 -11.36 3.52 9.04
C ALA A 130 -11.49 3.02 7.59
N ASN A 131 -10.61 3.49 6.70
CA ASN A 131 -10.63 3.15 5.28
C ASN A 131 -9.21 2.84 4.77
N PRO A 132 -8.54 1.79 5.28
CA PRO A 132 -7.17 1.52 4.90
C PRO A 132 -7.02 1.16 3.42
N THR A 133 -5.88 1.49 2.83
CA THR A 133 -5.43 0.89 1.57
C THR A 133 -4.99 -0.55 1.84
N SER A 134 -5.37 -1.48 0.96
CA SER A 134 -4.95 -2.89 1.01
C SER A 134 -3.52 -3.07 0.49
N ASP A 135 -2.92 -4.24 0.75
CA ASP A 135 -1.61 -4.59 0.19
C ASP A 135 -1.62 -4.67 -1.34
N VAL A 136 -2.73 -5.14 -1.93
CA VAL A 136 -2.88 -5.24 -3.39
C VAL A 136 -2.85 -3.86 -4.03
N GLU A 137 -3.62 -2.91 -3.49
CA GLU A 137 -3.64 -1.54 -3.98
C GLU A 137 -2.29 -0.84 -3.79
N ARG A 138 -1.61 -1.07 -2.65
CA ARG A 138 -0.24 -0.57 -2.44
C ARG A 138 0.73 -1.12 -3.49
N ALA A 139 0.66 -2.42 -3.77
CA ALA A 139 1.50 -3.06 -4.79
C ALA A 139 1.21 -2.51 -6.19
N GLN A 140 -0.06 -2.27 -6.52
CA GLN A 140 -0.48 -1.70 -7.81
C GLN A 140 0.06 -0.27 -8.00
N VAL A 141 -0.04 0.58 -6.97
CA VAL A 141 0.54 1.94 -7.00
C VAL A 141 2.07 1.89 -7.06
N ALA A 142 2.72 0.95 -6.37
CA ALA A 142 4.17 0.77 -6.44
C ALA A 142 4.62 0.34 -7.86
N LEU A 143 3.87 -0.54 -8.52
CA LEU A 143 4.14 -0.95 -9.89
C LEU A 143 3.92 0.20 -10.87
N TRP A 144 2.82 0.93 -10.73
CA TRP A 144 2.53 2.13 -11.53
C TRP A 144 3.64 3.18 -11.44
N ARG A 145 4.16 3.44 -10.22
CA ARG A 145 5.32 4.28 -9.98
C ARG A 145 6.56 3.74 -10.71
N LYS A 146 6.86 2.45 -10.56
CA LYS A 146 8.01 1.81 -11.21
C LYS A 146 7.96 1.94 -12.74
N CYS A 147 6.76 1.92 -13.33
CA CYS A 147 6.56 2.01 -14.76
C CYS A 147 6.31 3.43 -15.29
N GLY A 148 6.57 4.46 -14.46
CA GLY A 148 6.62 5.86 -14.91
C GLY A 148 5.28 6.58 -14.97
N PHE A 149 4.34 6.24 -14.08
CA PHE A 149 3.08 6.97 -13.88
C PHE A 149 2.25 7.14 -15.16
N LYS A 150 1.85 6.03 -15.80
CA LYS A 150 0.99 6.12 -16.98
C LYS A 150 -0.37 6.74 -16.63
N PRO A 151 -0.85 7.75 -17.36
CA PRO A 151 -2.18 8.34 -17.13
C PRO A 151 -3.31 7.33 -17.36
#